data_AF-A0A514WWE3-F1
#
_entry.id   AF-A0A514WWE3-F1
#
_cell.length_a   1.000
_cell.length_b   1.000
_cell.length_c   1.000
_cell.angle_alpha   90.00
_cell.angle_beta   90.00
_cell.angle_gamma   90.00
#
_symmetry.space_group_name_H-M   'P 1'
#
loop_
_entity.id
_entity.type
_entity.pdbx_description
1 polymer ?
#
loop_
_entity_poly.entity_id
_entity_poly.type
_entity_poly.pdbx_seq_one_letter_code
_entity_poly.pdbx_strand_id
1 'polypeptide(L)'
;MMRVLLLSLVLGLSFTANFAKANPNSNPWMRTCRIDQGIFYGLTTQASQDGYLWMCFFNDSPIGAEEFFLFKTNQGESMAIEAYRNHSLPAGYNCESIGAETVPARNDSGKIYNICRFADASLMDVKVLQAGPGAPQNKKLDLALSATY
;
A
#
# COMPACT_ATOMS: atom_id res chain seq x y z
N MET A 1 61.56 -15.86 19.35
CA MET A 1 60.63 -15.66 18.22
C MET A 1 59.56 -16.74 18.26
N MET A 2 58.42 -16.51 18.92
CA MET A 2 57.20 -17.34 18.78
C MET A 2 56.02 -16.64 19.47
N ARG A 3 55.59 -15.49 18.93
CA ARG A 3 54.47 -14.69 19.46
C ARG A 3 53.50 -14.24 18.35
N VAL A 4 53.37 -15.04 17.28
CA VAL A 4 52.54 -14.67 16.11
C VAL A 4 51.77 -15.88 15.56
N LEU A 5 51.16 -16.70 16.42
CA LEU A 5 50.46 -17.91 15.99
C LEU A 5 49.10 -18.12 16.67
N LEU A 6 48.41 -17.04 17.04
CA LEU A 6 47.08 -17.11 17.65
C LEU A 6 46.06 -16.10 17.07
N LEU A 7 46.42 -15.34 16.02
CA LEU A 7 45.54 -14.32 15.43
C LEU A 7 44.88 -14.72 14.11
N SER A 8 45.17 -15.90 13.57
CA SER A 8 44.72 -16.31 12.24
C SER A 8 43.43 -17.14 12.21
N LEU A 9 42.86 -17.52 13.37
CA LEU A 9 41.77 -18.50 13.44
C LEU A 9 40.39 -17.94 13.85
N VAL A 10 40.22 -16.62 13.95
CA VAL A 10 38.95 -15.98 14.36
C VAL A 10 38.33 -15.12 13.24
N LEU A 11 38.90 -15.16 12.02
CA LEU A 11 38.46 -14.36 10.86
C LEU A 11 37.69 -15.17 9.81
N GLY A 12 37.03 -16.26 10.22
CA GLY A 12 36.31 -17.17 9.32
C GLY A 12 34.82 -17.37 9.60
N LEU A 13 34.20 -16.57 10.48
CA LEU A 13 32.80 -16.78 10.91
C LEU A 13 31.86 -15.59 10.69
N SER A 14 32.29 -14.59 9.94
CA SER A 14 31.42 -13.49 9.50
C SER A 14 31.18 -13.67 8.00
N PHE A 15 29.98 -13.41 7.51
CA PHE A 15 29.57 -13.51 6.10
C PHE A 15 28.97 -14.85 5.62
N THR A 16 28.12 -15.48 6.41
CA THR A 16 26.83 -15.89 5.82
C THR A 16 25.83 -14.82 6.20
N ALA A 17 25.75 -13.77 5.39
CA ALA A 17 24.61 -12.88 5.41
C ALA A 17 23.39 -13.77 5.20
N ASN A 18 22.61 -13.97 6.27
CA ASN A 18 21.27 -14.50 6.16
C ASN A 18 20.54 -13.55 5.23
N PHE A 19 20.41 -13.91 3.95
CA PHE A 19 19.30 -13.43 3.15
C PHE A 19 18.06 -14.06 3.78
N ALA A 20 17.60 -13.46 4.89
CA ALA A 20 16.29 -13.71 5.42
C ALA A 20 15.33 -13.35 4.27
N LYS A 21 14.83 -14.37 3.58
CA LYS A 21 13.63 -14.22 2.76
C LYS A 21 12.62 -13.56 3.68
N ALA A 22 12.27 -12.30 3.39
CA ALA A 22 11.27 -11.56 4.15
C ALA A 22 10.07 -12.49 4.34
N ASN A 23 9.80 -12.85 5.59
CA ASN A 23 8.64 -13.66 5.92
C ASN A 23 7.43 -12.90 5.36
N PRO A 24 6.56 -13.49 4.53
CA PRO A 24 5.35 -12.79 4.10
C PRO A 24 4.45 -12.33 5.28
N ASN A 25 4.72 -12.81 6.50
CA ASN A 25 4.14 -12.31 7.75
C ASN A 25 4.89 -11.13 8.41
N SER A 26 6.04 -10.68 7.88
CA SER A 26 6.83 -9.57 8.45
C SER A 26 6.48 -8.20 7.87
N ASN A 27 5.80 -8.13 6.71
CA ASN A 27 5.29 -6.85 6.21
C ASN A 27 3.93 -6.56 6.88
N PRO A 28 3.83 -5.53 7.74
CA PRO A 28 2.61 -5.23 8.48
C PRO A 28 1.46 -4.82 7.55
N TRP A 29 1.75 -4.16 6.42
CA TRP A 29 0.76 -3.78 5.42
C TRP A 29 0.15 -5.02 4.75
N MET A 30 1.02 -5.94 4.29
CA MET A 30 0.57 -7.21 3.67
C MET A 30 -0.30 -8.03 4.64
N ARG A 31 0.12 -8.13 5.91
CA ARG A 31 -0.64 -8.83 6.95
C ARG A 31 -2.01 -8.20 7.15
N THR A 32 -2.07 -6.88 7.21
CA THR A 32 -3.31 -6.13 7.45
C THR A 32 -4.28 -6.26 6.27
N CYS A 33 -3.81 -6.13 5.02
CA CYS A 33 -4.67 -6.39 3.85
C CYS A 33 -5.29 -7.79 3.94
N ARG A 34 -4.50 -8.81 4.30
CA ARG A 34 -4.95 -10.22 4.32
C ARG A 34 -5.93 -10.54 5.43
N ILE A 35 -5.78 -9.94 6.62
CA ILE A 35 -6.72 -10.12 7.73
C ILE A 35 -8.13 -9.70 7.31
N ASP A 36 -8.25 -8.59 6.57
CA ASP A 36 -9.51 -8.09 6.03
C ASP A 36 -9.86 -8.69 4.65
N GLN A 37 -9.25 -9.82 4.28
CA GLN A 37 -9.51 -10.56 3.03
C GLN A 37 -9.21 -9.78 1.73
N GLY A 38 -8.37 -8.74 1.82
CA GLY A 38 -7.81 -8.04 0.69
C GLY A 38 -6.58 -8.75 0.11
N ILE A 39 -6.22 -8.37 -1.12
CA ILE A 39 -5.02 -8.86 -1.82
C ILE A 39 -3.96 -7.76 -1.81
N PHE A 40 -2.83 -8.00 -1.16
CA PHE A 40 -1.68 -7.10 -1.22
C PHE A 40 -0.94 -7.28 -2.55
N TYR A 41 -0.80 -6.19 -3.31
CA TYR A 41 -0.23 -6.22 -4.65
C TYR A 41 0.41 -4.87 -5.03
N GLY A 42 1.50 -4.91 -5.80
CA GLY A 42 2.22 -3.71 -6.25
C GLY A 42 1.81 -3.32 -7.66
N LEU A 43 1.46 -2.05 -7.88
CA LEU A 43 1.25 -1.48 -9.20
C LEU A 43 2.54 -0.81 -9.69
N THR A 44 3.01 -1.15 -10.88
CA THR A 44 4.22 -0.55 -11.46
C THR A 44 3.94 0.91 -11.85
N THR A 45 4.82 1.83 -11.49
CA THR A 45 4.75 3.25 -11.86
C THR A 45 6.14 3.88 -12.02
N GLN A 46 6.24 4.95 -12.80
CA GLN A 46 7.46 5.76 -12.89
C GLN A 46 7.55 6.81 -11.77
N ALA A 47 6.48 7.01 -10.99
CA ALA A 47 6.38 8.09 -10.02
C ALA A 47 6.85 7.73 -8.60
N SER A 48 7.35 6.50 -8.36
CA SER A 48 7.82 6.02 -7.05
C SER A 48 9.28 5.57 -7.14
N GLN A 49 10.06 5.78 -6.07
CA GLN A 49 11.49 5.41 -6.03
C GLN A 49 11.75 3.92 -6.30
N ASP A 50 10.90 3.06 -5.75
CA ASP A 50 11.02 1.60 -5.91
C ASP A 50 10.32 1.08 -7.19
N GLY A 51 9.70 1.97 -7.98
CA GLY A 51 8.94 1.62 -9.18
C GLY A 51 7.56 0.98 -8.93
N TYR A 52 7.13 0.87 -7.67
CA TYR A 52 5.83 0.29 -7.28
C TYR A 52 5.03 1.18 -6.34
N LEU A 53 3.70 1.17 -6.51
CA LEU A 53 2.72 1.58 -5.51
C LEU A 53 2.15 0.33 -4.83
N TRP A 54 2.37 0.16 -3.53
CA TRP A 54 1.87 -0.99 -2.78
C TRP A 54 0.43 -0.75 -2.34
N MET A 55 -0.48 -1.63 -2.77
CA MET A 55 -1.93 -1.47 -2.56
C MET A 55 -2.54 -2.70 -1.87
N CYS A 56 -3.63 -2.49 -1.13
CA CYS A 56 -4.60 -3.52 -0.80
C CYS A 56 -5.76 -3.48 -1.81
N PHE A 57 -6.05 -4.61 -2.46
CA PHE A 57 -7.18 -4.75 -3.37
C PHE A 57 -8.34 -5.45 -2.68
N PHE A 58 -9.49 -4.78 -2.64
CA PHE A 58 -10.76 -5.34 -2.22
C PHE A 58 -11.66 -5.52 -3.44
N ASN A 59 -11.41 -6.58 -4.22
CA ASN A 59 -11.86 -6.73 -5.61
C ASN A 59 -11.21 -5.68 -6.54
N ASP A 60 -12.02 -4.90 -7.27
CA ASP A 60 -11.58 -3.81 -8.15
C ASP A 60 -11.36 -2.50 -7.41
N SER A 61 -11.40 -2.51 -6.07
CA SER A 61 -11.23 -1.32 -5.23
C SER A 61 -9.86 -1.30 -4.54
N PRO A 62 -8.82 -0.73 -5.18
CA PRO A 62 -7.52 -0.54 -4.54
C PRO A 62 -7.49 0.70 -3.65
N ILE A 63 -6.87 0.53 -2.48
CA ILE A 63 -6.42 1.55 -1.55
C ILE A 63 -4.93 1.30 -1.28
N GLY A 64 -4.10 2.31 -1.06
CA GLY A 64 -2.71 2.06 -0.70
C GLY A 64 -2.60 1.29 0.61
N ALA A 65 -1.57 0.47 0.70
CA ALA A 65 -1.45 -0.52 1.76
C ALA A 65 -1.04 0.11 3.10
N GLU A 66 -0.31 1.22 3.06
CA GLU A 66 0.15 1.94 4.25
C GLU A 66 -1.01 2.65 4.96
N GLU A 67 -1.79 3.44 4.24
CA GLU A 67 -2.94 4.14 4.78
C GLU A 67 -4.04 3.19 5.25
N PHE A 68 -4.24 2.06 4.57
CA PHE A 68 -5.14 1.02 5.06
C PHE A 68 -4.63 0.47 6.41
N PHE A 69 -3.33 0.21 6.51
CA PHE A 69 -2.72 -0.22 7.76
C PHE A 69 -2.88 0.82 8.89
N LEU A 70 -2.61 2.10 8.61
CA LEU A 70 -2.73 3.18 9.60
C LEU A 70 -4.17 3.31 10.11
N PHE A 71 -5.14 3.23 9.21
CA PHE A 71 -6.56 3.22 9.58
C PHE A 71 -6.89 2.02 10.48
N LYS A 72 -6.55 0.80 10.06
CA LYS A 72 -6.89 -0.42 10.81
C LYS A 72 -6.23 -0.48 12.19
N THR A 73 -5.10 0.19 12.38
CA THR A 73 -4.35 0.20 13.64
C THR A 73 -4.59 1.45 14.48
N ASN A 74 -5.60 2.27 14.14
CA ASN A 74 -5.93 3.53 14.81
C ASN A 74 -4.73 4.50 14.92
N GLN A 75 -3.78 4.45 13.97
CA GLN A 75 -2.61 5.35 13.93
C GLN A 75 -2.90 6.65 13.17
N GLY A 76 -4.02 6.72 12.45
CA GLY A 76 -4.47 7.91 11.74
C GLY A 76 -5.47 7.56 10.64
N GLU A 77 -6.24 8.55 10.21
CA GLU A 77 -7.06 8.47 9.00
C GLU A 77 -6.42 9.36 7.94
N SER A 78 -6.17 8.79 6.77
CA SER A 78 -5.53 9.49 5.66
C SER A 78 -6.53 10.30 4.83
N MET A 79 -6.02 11.25 4.06
CA MET A 79 -6.82 12.03 3.11
C MET A 79 -7.51 11.14 2.08
N ALA A 80 -6.90 10.03 1.66
CA ALA A 80 -7.53 9.07 0.75
C ALA A 80 -8.79 8.41 1.35
N ILE A 81 -8.74 8.02 2.64
CA ILE A 81 -9.90 7.42 3.32
C ILE A 81 -10.96 8.47 3.63
N GLU A 82 -10.53 9.68 4.04
CA GLU A 82 -11.44 10.82 4.23
C GLU A 82 -12.17 11.17 2.92
N ALA A 83 -11.42 11.28 1.81
CA ALA A 83 -11.98 11.54 0.48
C ALA A 83 -12.96 10.44 0.06
N TYR A 84 -12.62 9.17 0.31
CA TYR A 84 -13.54 8.06 0.04
C TYR A 84 -14.84 8.18 0.82
N ARG A 85 -14.77 8.47 2.12
CA ARG A 85 -15.96 8.57 2.98
C ARG A 85 -16.79 9.82 2.71
N ASN A 86 -16.18 10.87 2.16
CA ASN A 86 -16.88 12.11 1.87
C ASN A 86 -17.72 11.98 0.59
N HIS A 87 -19.01 11.69 0.77
CA HIS A 87 -19.98 11.57 -0.33
C HIS A 87 -20.29 12.89 -1.07
N SER A 88 -19.74 14.02 -0.65
CA SER A 88 -20.04 15.34 -1.25
C SER A 88 -19.13 15.70 -2.43
N LEU A 89 -18.41 14.73 -2.99
CA LEU A 89 -17.49 15.00 -4.09
C LEU A 89 -18.23 15.40 -5.37
N PRO A 90 -17.68 16.33 -6.18
CA PRO A 90 -18.35 16.83 -7.38
C PRO A 90 -18.69 15.72 -8.37
N ALA A 91 -19.79 15.84 -9.11
CA ALA A 91 -20.09 14.89 -10.18
C ALA A 91 -18.96 14.88 -11.23
N GLY A 92 -18.43 13.70 -11.57
CA GLY A 92 -17.39 13.54 -12.58
C GLY A 92 -15.99 14.00 -12.15
N TYR A 93 -15.72 14.09 -10.84
CA TYR A 93 -14.43 14.54 -10.32
C TYR A 93 -13.26 13.62 -10.73
N ASN A 94 -12.08 14.22 -10.79
CA ASN A 94 -10.78 13.57 -11.00
C ASN A 94 -9.85 13.88 -9.80
N CYS A 95 -8.63 13.34 -9.79
CA CYS A 95 -7.70 13.56 -8.69
C CYS A 95 -7.41 15.05 -8.44
N GLU A 96 -7.23 15.83 -9.51
CA GLU A 96 -6.87 17.25 -9.42
C GLU A 96 -8.00 18.09 -8.79
N SER A 97 -9.25 17.77 -9.11
CA SER A 97 -10.43 18.48 -8.57
C SER A 97 -10.65 18.29 -7.06
N ILE A 98 -9.96 17.33 -6.45
CA ILE A 98 -9.96 17.07 -5.00
C ILE A 98 -8.59 17.36 -4.36
N GLY A 99 -7.73 18.11 -5.06
CA GLY A 99 -6.41 18.49 -4.55
C GLY A 99 -5.38 17.36 -4.51
N ALA A 100 -5.60 16.28 -5.28
CA ALA A 100 -4.67 15.16 -5.44
C ALA A 100 -3.99 15.19 -6.82
N GLU A 101 -2.91 14.43 -6.97
CA GLU A 101 -2.21 14.24 -8.24
C GLU A 101 -2.61 12.89 -8.85
N THR A 102 -2.85 12.84 -10.16
CA THR A 102 -3.02 11.57 -10.87
C THR A 102 -1.66 10.89 -11.08
N VAL A 103 -1.51 9.68 -10.52
CA VAL A 103 -0.37 8.79 -10.73
C VAL A 103 -0.80 7.58 -11.55
N PRO A 104 -0.44 7.51 -12.85
CA PRO A 104 -0.69 6.33 -13.66
C PRO A 104 0.13 5.14 -13.14
N ALA A 105 -0.54 4.02 -12.93
CA ALA A 105 0.10 2.78 -12.48
C ALA A 105 -0.49 1.57 -13.21
N ARG A 106 0.25 0.46 -13.25
CA ARG A 106 -0.09 -0.70 -14.09
C ARG A 106 0.10 -2.01 -13.33
N ASN A 107 -0.83 -2.95 -13.48
CA ASN A 107 -0.65 -4.32 -13.01
C ASN A 107 0.06 -5.21 -14.05
N ASP A 108 0.37 -6.46 -13.69
CA ASP A 108 1.12 -7.40 -14.54
C ASP A 108 0.37 -7.76 -15.82
N SER A 109 -0.96 -7.64 -15.82
CA SER A 109 -1.80 -7.84 -17.01
C SER A 109 -1.86 -6.62 -17.93
N GLY A 110 -1.22 -5.51 -17.57
CA GLY A 110 -1.23 -4.28 -18.35
C GLY A 110 -2.43 -3.36 -18.10
N LYS A 111 -3.33 -3.70 -17.17
CA LYS A 111 -4.46 -2.83 -16.78
C LYS A 111 -3.90 -1.58 -16.11
N ILE A 112 -4.35 -0.43 -16.60
CA ILE A 112 -3.97 0.88 -16.08
C ILE A 112 -4.95 1.28 -14.97
N TYR A 113 -4.39 1.76 -13.87
CA TYR A 113 -5.06 2.36 -12.74
C TYR A 113 -4.63 3.84 -12.66
N ASN A 114 -5.58 4.72 -12.39
CA ASN A 114 -5.29 6.14 -12.20
C ASN A 114 -5.40 6.41 -10.70
N ILE A 115 -4.26 6.36 -10.01
CA ILE A 115 -4.20 6.49 -8.56
C ILE A 115 -4.16 7.96 -8.19
N CYS A 116 -5.09 8.43 -7.39
CA CYS A 116 -5.03 9.74 -6.78
C CYS A 116 -4.04 9.69 -5.61
N ARG A 117 -2.97 10.47 -5.71
CA ARG A 117 -2.00 10.70 -4.63
C ARG A 117 -2.31 12.02 -3.95
N PHE A 118 -2.72 11.95 -2.69
CA PHE A 118 -3.07 13.12 -1.88
C PHE A 118 -1.82 13.80 -1.29
N ALA A 119 -2.01 14.97 -0.68
CA ALA A 119 -0.93 15.76 -0.10
C ALA A 119 -0.20 15.06 1.06
N ASP A 120 -0.88 14.15 1.77
CA ASP A 120 -0.31 13.27 2.79
C ASP A 120 0.31 11.99 2.21
N ALA A 121 0.49 11.94 0.88
CA ALA A 121 0.99 10.81 0.10
C ALA A 121 0.10 9.55 0.09
N SER A 122 -1.09 9.58 0.70
CA SER A 122 -2.05 8.47 0.63
C SER A 122 -2.62 8.29 -0.78
N LEU A 123 -3.08 7.07 -1.08
CA LEU A 123 -3.35 6.58 -2.43
C LEU A 123 -4.74 5.92 -2.54
N MET A 124 -5.51 6.31 -3.55
CA MET A 124 -6.72 5.54 -3.92
C MET A 124 -7.01 5.69 -5.41
N ASP A 125 -7.50 4.63 -6.05
CA ASP A 125 -7.89 4.73 -7.46
C ASP A 125 -9.08 5.67 -7.65
N VAL A 126 -8.99 6.55 -8.65
CA VAL A 126 -10.02 7.55 -8.97
C VAL A 126 -11.40 6.93 -9.20
N LYS A 127 -11.50 5.71 -9.72
CA LYS A 127 -12.78 5.02 -9.95
C LYS A 127 -13.42 4.53 -8.65
N VAL A 128 -12.60 4.17 -7.66
CA VAL A 128 -13.08 3.79 -6.32
C VAL A 128 -13.70 5.00 -5.66
N LEU A 129 -12.97 6.09 -5.70
CA LEU A 129 -13.38 7.41 -5.27
C LEU A 129 -14.68 7.82 -5.99
N GLN A 130 -14.71 7.85 -7.33
CA GLN A 130 -15.88 8.26 -8.11
C GLN A 130 -17.15 7.45 -7.81
N ALA A 131 -16.98 6.15 -7.53
CA ALA A 131 -18.08 5.27 -7.15
C ALA A 131 -18.59 5.56 -5.74
N GLY A 132 -17.68 5.87 -4.82
CA GLY A 132 -17.96 6.17 -3.43
C GLY A 132 -18.45 4.97 -2.60
N PRO A 133 -18.67 5.18 -1.30
CA PRO A 133 -19.17 4.14 -0.39
C PRO A 133 -20.57 3.66 -0.77
N GLY A 134 -20.85 2.39 -0.52
CA GLY A 134 -22.13 1.75 -0.85
C GLY A 134 -22.30 1.35 -2.32
N ALA A 135 -21.38 1.78 -3.21
CA ALA A 135 -21.36 1.28 -4.58
C ALA A 135 -21.08 -0.23 -4.62
N PRO A 136 -21.74 -1.02 -5.48
CA PRO A 136 -21.59 -2.48 -5.52
C PRO A 136 -20.14 -2.98 -5.62
N GLN A 137 -19.31 -2.29 -6.41
CA GLN A 137 -17.89 -2.60 -6.57
C GLN A 137 -17.07 -2.38 -5.29
N ASN A 138 -17.47 -1.42 -4.46
CA ASN A 138 -16.76 -1.00 -3.26
C ASN A 138 -17.21 -1.74 -1.99
N LYS A 139 -18.22 -2.61 -2.06
CA LYS A 139 -18.79 -3.31 -0.89
C LYS A 139 -17.75 -4.01 0.00
N LYS A 140 -16.69 -4.58 -0.58
CA LYS A 140 -15.61 -5.21 0.21
C LYS A 140 -14.71 -4.18 0.88
N LEU A 141 -14.44 -3.06 0.22
CA LEU A 141 -13.70 -1.94 0.81
C LEU A 141 -14.52 -1.32 1.95
N ASP A 142 -15.83 -1.13 1.78
CA ASP A 142 -16.73 -0.66 2.84
C ASP A 142 -16.66 -1.56 4.08
N LEU A 143 -16.71 -2.88 3.87
CA LEU A 143 -16.61 -3.84 4.95
C LEU A 143 -15.25 -3.77 5.65
N ALA A 144 -14.16 -3.68 4.89
CA ALA A 144 -12.81 -3.57 5.41
C ALA A 144 -12.57 -2.27 6.22
N LEU A 145 -13.23 -1.18 5.82
CA LEU A 145 -13.18 0.13 6.46
C LEU A 145 -14.23 0.34 7.57
N SER A 146 -15.03 -0.67 7.90
CA SER A 146 -16.12 -0.56 8.88
C SER A 146 -15.68 -0.62 10.35
N ALA A 147 -14.50 -1.16 10.62
CA ALA A 147 -13.95 -1.32 11.96
C ALA A 147 -12.42 -1.28 11.95
N THR A 148 -11.84 -0.95 13.09
CA THR A 148 -10.40 -1.02 13.37
C THR A 148 -10.11 -2.17 14.34
N TYR A 149 -8.83 -2.48 14.58
CA TYR A 149 -8.41 -3.51 15.54
C TYR A 149 -8.30 -2.97 16.96
#